data_AF-A0A3D1R9S5-F1
#
_entry.id   AF-A0A3D1R9S5-F1
#
_cell.length_a   1.000
_cell.length_b   1.000
_cell.length_c   1.000
_cell.angle_alpha   90.00
_cell.angle_beta   90.00
_cell.angle_gamma   90.00
#
_symmetry.space_group_name_H-M   'P 1'
#
loop_
_entity.id
_entity.type
_entity.pdbx_description
1 polymer ?
#
loop_
_entity_poly.entity_id
_entity_poly.type
_entity_poly.pdbx_seq_one_letter_code
_entity_poly.pdbx_strand_id
1 'polypeptide(L)'
;LDPRVERAFGPPRALSHLLPDPRRGGATKRLLLYLRWMVRGGAQDPVDLGIWTGIPTRALVIPLDTHLTRVSLRLGLTARRDASWRTAVEITEALRCLDAEDPVRFDFALCHLGMSGACPARPASASCAQCRLLPVCRH
;
A
#
# COMPACT_ATOMS: atom_id res chain seq x y z
N LEU A 1 -7.87 11.43 -21.48
CA LEU A 1 -8.84 10.43 -20.99
C LEU A 1 -9.77 10.08 -22.14
N ASP A 2 -10.41 8.91 -22.13
CA ASP A 2 -11.35 8.52 -23.18
C ASP A 2 -12.48 9.57 -23.30
N PRO A 3 -12.79 10.08 -24.51
CA PRO A 3 -13.84 11.09 -24.74
C PRO A 3 -15.23 10.69 -24.20
N ARG A 4 -15.48 9.39 -24.00
CA ARG A 4 -16.72 8.86 -23.43
C ARG A 4 -16.84 9.15 -21.93
N VAL A 5 -15.72 9.14 -21.20
CA VAL A 5 -15.69 9.37 -19.75
C VAL A 5 -15.96 10.84 -19.43
N GLU A 6 -15.35 11.75 -20.19
CA GLU A 6 -15.55 13.20 -20.02
C GLU A 6 -16.99 13.63 -20.32
N ARG A 7 -17.65 12.95 -21.26
CA ARG A 7 -19.06 13.18 -21.60
C ARG A 7 -20.03 12.71 -20.51
N ALA A 8 -19.71 11.62 -19.80
CA ALA A 8 -20.58 11.05 -18.77
C ALA A 8 -20.44 11.73 -17.40
N PHE A 9 -19.23 12.22 -17.06
CA PHE A 9 -18.92 12.67 -15.71
C PHE A 9 -18.41 14.13 -15.62
N GLY A 10 -18.39 14.86 -16.73
CA GLY A 10 -17.94 16.25 -16.79
C GLY A 10 -16.41 16.41 -16.80
N PRO A 11 -15.91 17.66 -16.79
CA PRO A 11 -14.49 17.94 -16.93
C PRO A 11 -13.69 17.28 -15.80
N PRO A 12 -12.50 16.72 -16.10
CA PRO A 12 -11.80 15.73 -15.27
C PRO A 12 -11.37 16.22 -13.88
N ARG A 13 -11.52 17.50 -13.55
CA ARG A 13 -11.16 18.02 -12.22
C ARG A 13 -11.96 17.34 -11.11
N ALA A 14 -13.26 17.11 -11.29
CA ALA A 14 -14.09 16.47 -10.28
C ALA A 14 -13.72 14.99 -10.03
N LEU A 15 -13.43 14.24 -11.09
CA LEU A 15 -13.12 12.81 -10.99
C LEU A 15 -11.65 12.50 -10.68
N SER A 16 -10.71 13.38 -11.02
CA SER A 16 -9.28 13.11 -10.87
C SER A 16 -8.85 12.85 -9.42
N HIS A 17 -9.61 13.36 -8.44
CA HIS A 17 -9.41 13.08 -7.02
C HIS A 17 -9.91 11.69 -6.58
N LEU A 18 -10.89 11.12 -7.31
CA LEU A 18 -11.49 9.81 -7.04
C LEU A 18 -10.77 8.69 -7.82
N LEU A 19 -10.43 8.96 -9.07
CA LEU A 19 -9.78 8.02 -9.99
C LEU A 19 -8.39 8.56 -10.39
N PRO A 20 -7.40 8.47 -9.49
CA PRO A 20 -6.05 8.94 -9.78
C PRO A 20 -5.42 8.11 -10.91
N ASP A 21 -4.79 8.80 -11.87
CA ASP A 21 -4.08 8.15 -12.97
C ASP A 21 -2.64 7.78 -12.54
N PRO A 22 -2.26 6.48 -12.51
CA PRO A 22 -0.92 6.07 -12.13
C PRO A 22 0.17 6.63 -13.05
N ARG A 23 -0.17 6.98 -14.30
CA ARG A 23 0.77 7.60 -15.26
C ARG A 23 1.15 9.03 -14.87
N ARG A 24 0.42 9.65 -13.95
CA ARG A 24 0.74 10.99 -13.39
C ARG A 24 1.75 10.95 -12.24
N GLY A 25 2.31 9.77 -11.94
CA GLY A 25 3.47 9.63 -11.05
C GLY A 25 3.14 9.42 -9.58
N GLY A 26 1.91 9.61 -9.12
CA GLY A 26 1.51 9.30 -7.74
C GLY A 26 1.28 7.80 -7.52
N ALA A 27 1.41 7.33 -6.27
CA ALA A 27 1.16 5.93 -5.88
C ALA A 27 -0.31 5.49 -5.90
N THR A 28 -1.23 6.32 -6.42
CA THR A 28 -2.67 6.01 -6.54
C THR A 28 -3.33 5.42 -5.28
N LYS A 29 -2.82 5.76 -4.08
CA LYS A 29 -3.20 5.16 -2.79
C LYS A 29 -4.71 4.94 -2.63
N ARG A 30 -5.52 5.97 -2.91
CA ARG A 30 -6.97 5.90 -2.72
C ARG A 30 -7.62 4.82 -3.57
N LEU A 31 -7.21 4.69 -4.84
CA LEU A 31 -7.70 3.66 -5.74
C LEU A 31 -7.24 2.28 -5.28
N LEU A 32 -5.97 2.13 -4.90
CA LEU A 32 -5.43 0.85 -4.43
C LEU A 32 -6.07 0.38 -3.13
N LEU A 33 -6.34 1.30 -2.20
CA LEU A 33 -7.03 0.99 -0.95
C LEU A 33 -8.49 0.58 -1.20
N TYR A 34 -9.17 1.26 -2.11
CA TYR A 34 -10.52 0.86 -2.54
C TYR A 34 -10.49 -0.56 -3.14
N LEU A 35 -9.60 -0.83 -4.10
CA LEU A 35 -9.47 -2.16 -4.69
C LEU A 35 -9.16 -3.22 -3.64
N ARG A 36 -8.26 -2.92 -2.69
CA ARG A 36 -7.96 -3.79 -1.57
C ARG A 36 -9.24 -4.14 -0.79
N TRP A 37 -10.02 -3.16 -0.35
CA TRP A 37 -11.26 -3.40 0.40
C TRP A 37 -12.29 -4.21 -0.37
N MET A 38 -12.41 -3.99 -1.67
CA MET A 38 -13.42 -4.68 -2.48
C MET A 38 -13.00 -6.12 -2.80
N VAL A 39 -11.71 -6.37 -3.01
CA VAL A 39 -11.17 -7.65 -3.49
C VAL A 39 -10.70 -8.55 -2.34
N ARG A 40 -9.98 -8.02 -1.34
CA ARG A 40 -9.60 -8.79 -0.14
C ARG A 40 -10.78 -8.83 0.83
N GLY A 41 -10.91 -9.93 1.57
CA GLY A 41 -11.95 -10.12 2.57
C GLY A 41 -12.23 -11.60 2.83
N GLY A 42 -13.30 -11.89 3.56
CA GLY A 42 -13.74 -13.25 3.90
C GLY A 42 -13.62 -13.55 5.39
N ALA A 43 -13.87 -14.80 5.78
CA ALA A 43 -14.00 -15.18 7.20
C ALA A 43 -12.76 -14.89 8.07
N GLN A 44 -11.59 -14.71 7.45
CA GLN A 44 -10.31 -14.45 8.13
C GLN A 44 -9.86 -12.98 8.09
N ASP A 45 -10.55 -12.13 7.32
CA ASP A 45 -10.22 -10.70 7.21
C ASP A 45 -11.44 -9.86 7.65
N PRO A 46 -11.49 -9.41 8.92
CA PRO A 46 -12.59 -8.61 9.42
C PRO A 46 -12.51 -7.13 8.99
N VAL A 47 -11.47 -6.74 8.26
CA VAL A 47 -11.21 -5.34 7.88
C VAL A 47 -11.72 -5.02 6.49
N ASP A 48 -11.50 -5.93 5.53
CA ASP A 48 -11.81 -5.72 4.13
C ASP A 48 -13.17 -6.38 3.74
N LEU A 49 -13.91 -5.80 2.79
CA LEU A 49 -15.28 -6.23 2.45
C LEU A 49 -15.33 -7.54 1.64
N GLY A 50 -14.39 -7.75 0.70
CA GLY A 50 -14.25 -8.99 -0.07
C GLY A 50 -15.40 -9.33 -1.01
N ILE A 51 -16.20 -8.35 -1.41
CA ILE A 51 -17.41 -8.58 -2.23
C ILE A 51 -17.10 -8.82 -3.71
N TRP A 52 -15.86 -8.59 -4.18
CA TRP A 52 -15.43 -8.83 -5.55
C TRP A 52 -14.57 -10.08 -5.66
N THR A 53 -15.17 -11.18 -6.15
CA THR A 53 -14.52 -12.50 -6.26
C THR A 53 -13.84 -12.75 -7.60
N GLY A 54 -14.04 -11.87 -8.59
CA GLY A 54 -13.50 -12.03 -9.95
C GLY A 54 -12.06 -11.57 -10.14
N ILE A 55 -11.44 -10.99 -9.11
CA ILE A 55 -10.06 -10.48 -9.15
C ILE A 55 -9.26 -11.21 -8.08
N PRO A 56 -8.12 -11.85 -8.40
CA PRO A 56 -7.31 -12.52 -7.40
C PRO A 56 -6.50 -11.49 -6.59
N THR A 57 -6.31 -11.73 -5.30
CA THR A 57 -5.57 -10.85 -4.36
C THR A 57 -4.13 -10.58 -4.80
N ARG A 58 -3.46 -11.57 -5.41
CA ARG A 58 -2.10 -11.43 -5.99
C ARG A 58 -1.97 -10.38 -7.08
N ALA A 59 -3.08 -9.98 -7.71
CA ALA A 59 -3.11 -8.93 -8.73
C ALA A 59 -3.12 -7.51 -8.12
N LEU A 60 -3.34 -7.38 -6.81
CA LEU A 60 -3.36 -6.09 -6.14
C LEU A 60 -1.96 -5.52 -5.96
N VAL A 61 -1.90 -4.19 -5.86
CA VAL A 61 -0.69 -3.41 -5.57
C VAL A 61 -0.89 -2.68 -4.25
N ILE A 62 0.17 -2.52 -3.47
CA ILE A 62 0.10 -2.03 -2.10
C ILE A 62 -0.29 -0.53 -2.05
N PRO A 63 -1.25 -0.12 -1.21
CA PRO A 63 -1.64 1.29 -1.09
C PRO A 63 -0.62 2.07 -0.23
N LEU A 64 0.38 2.68 -0.87
CA LEU A 64 1.44 3.41 -0.15
C LEU A 64 0.95 4.62 0.64
N ASP A 65 1.49 4.77 1.84
CA ASP A 65 1.43 5.99 2.64
C ASP A 65 2.75 6.31 3.33
N THR A 66 2.80 7.41 4.08
CA THR A 66 4.03 7.91 4.70
C THR A 66 4.59 6.96 5.77
N HIS A 67 3.75 6.22 6.49
CA HIS A 67 4.18 5.26 7.50
C HIS A 67 4.67 3.98 6.84
N LEU A 68 3.88 3.41 5.92
CA LEU A 68 4.24 2.23 5.16
C LEU A 68 5.50 2.44 4.33
N THR A 69 5.66 3.58 3.66
CA THR A 69 6.86 3.90 2.87
C THR A 69 8.10 3.94 3.76
N ARG A 70 8.01 4.58 4.94
CA ARG A 70 9.11 4.66 5.89
C ARG A 70 9.50 3.29 6.44
N VAL A 71 8.51 2.48 6.84
CA VAL A 71 8.76 1.13 7.35
C VAL A 71 9.35 0.25 6.23
N SER A 72 8.85 0.36 5.00
CA SER A 72 9.34 -0.37 3.83
C SER A 72 10.81 -0.05 3.54
N LEU A 73 11.24 1.20 3.66
CA LEU A 73 12.64 1.60 3.54
C LEU A 73 13.53 0.95 4.61
N ARG A 74 13.06 0.91 5.86
CA ARG A 74 13.80 0.32 6.98
C ARG A 74 13.93 -1.19 6.87
N LEU A 75 12.89 -1.86 6.36
CA LEU A 75 12.92 -3.30 6.12
C LEU A 75 13.60 -3.65 4.78
N GLY A 76 13.98 -2.65 3.99
CA GLY A 76 14.66 -2.87 2.72
C GLY A 76 13.78 -3.42 1.61
N LEU A 77 12.46 -3.25 1.71
CA LEU A 77 11.49 -3.60 0.66
C LEU A 77 11.61 -2.67 -0.56
N THR A 78 12.19 -1.49 -0.37
CA THR A 78 12.57 -0.57 -1.45
C THR A 78 13.72 0.33 -1.00
N ALA A 79 14.46 0.90 -1.96
CA ALA A 79 15.40 2.00 -1.74
C ALA A 79 14.83 3.38 -2.13
N ARG A 80 13.62 3.43 -2.69
CA ARG A 80 12.98 4.66 -3.19
C ARG A 80 12.40 5.50 -2.06
N ARG A 81 12.57 6.83 -2.16
CA ARG A 81 12.09 7.80 -1.16
C ARG A 81 10.84 8.56 -1.60
N ASP A 82 10.26 8.19 -2.73
CA ASP A 82 9.06 8.80 -3.31
C ASP A 82 7.84 7.87 -3.22
N ALA A 83 6.66 8.46 -3.12
CA ALA A 83 5.38 7.73 -3.13
C ALA A 83 4.82 7.65 -4.56
N SER A 84 5.56 7.00 -5.47
CA SER A 84 5.12 6.76 -6.84
C SER A 84 4.51 5.37 -7.06
N TRP A 85 3.83 5.20 -8.19
CA TRP A 85 3.39 3.90 -8.68
C TRP A 85 4.54 2.88 -8.74
N ARG A 86 5.73 3.32 -9.16
CA ARG A 86 6.90 2.46 -9.28
C ARG A 86 7.36 1.94 -7.92
N THR A 87 7.35 2.81 -6.90
CA THR A 87 7.63 2.41 -5.52
C THR A 87 6.59 1.42 -5.00
N ALA A 88 5.31 1.62 -5.31
CA ALA A 88 4.24 0.73 -4.88
C ALA A 88 4.42 -0.68 -5.48
N VAL A 89 4.69 -0.77 -6.78
CA VAL A 89 4.98 -2.04 -7.46
C VAL A 89 6.23 -2.70 -6.87
N GLU A 90 7.33 -1.97 -6.69
CA GLU A 90 8.58 -2.51 -6.14
C GLU A 90 8.39 -3.13 -4.74
N ILE A 91 7.66 -2.44 -3.86
CA ILE A 91 7.33 -2.98 -2.53
C ILE A 91 6.42 -4.19 -2.65
N THR A 92 5.42 -4.18 -3.55
CA THR A 92 4.56 -5.34 -3.79
C THR A 92 5.35 -6.55 -4.28
N GLU A 93 6.32 -6.40 -5.18
CA GLU A 93 7.19 -7.51 -5.61
C GLU A 93 8.02 -8.05 -4.43
N ALA A 94 8.57 -7.18 -3.59
CA ALA A 94 9.31 -7.61 -2.40
C ALA A 94 8.42 -8.40 -1.42
N LEU A 95 7.17 -7.99 -1.26
CA LEU A 95 6.19 -8.68 -0.41
C LEU A 95 5.69 -10.00 -1.00
N ARG A 96 5.71 -10.16 -2.33
CA ARG A 96 5.41 -11.45 -2.98
C ARG A 96 6.40 -12.54 -2.60
N CYS A 97 7.63 -12.19 -2.24
CA CYS A 97 8.59 -13.15 -1.70
C CYS A 97 8.17 -13.70 -0.33
N LEU A 98 7.30 -13.01 0.41
CA LEU A 98 6.75 -13.45 1.69
C LEU A 98 5.41 -14.16 1.51
N ASP A 99 4.57 -13.66 0.60
CA ASP A 99 3.29 -14.24 0.25
C ASP A 99 2.92 -13.88 -1.20
N ALA A 100 3.06 -14.85 -2.10
CA ALA A 100 2.79 -14.65 -3.52
C ALA A 100 1.29 -14.53 -3.83
N GLU A 101 0.42 -15.11 -2.99
CA GLU A 101 -1.03 -15.15 -3.22
C GLU A 101 -1.73 -13.93 -2.62
N ASP A 102 -1.23 -13.38 -1.51
CA ASP A 102 -1.73 -12.14 -0.93
C ASP A 102 -0.59 -11.22 -0.44
N PRO A 103 0.15 -10.57 -1.37
CA PRO A 103 1.24 -9.66 -1.00
C PRO A 103 0.74 -8.36 -0.36
N VAL A 104 -0.54 -8.02 -0.49
CA VAL A 104 -1.07 -6.74 0.02
C VAL A 104 -1.49 -6.85 1.49
N ARG A 105 -1.72 -8.04 2.05
CA ARG A 105 -2.10 -8.23 3.48
C ARG A 105 -1.16 -7.61 4.50
N PHE A 106 0.10 -7.38 4.13
CA PHE A 106 1.10 -6.82 5.02
C PHE A 106 0.94 -5.30 5.23
N ASP A 107 0.18 -4.63 4.36
CA ASP A 107 0.06 -3.18 4.36
C ASP A 107 -0.47 -2.61 5.68
N PHE A 108 -1.50 -3.25 6.25
CA PHE A 108 -2.13 -2.85 7.50
C PHE A 108 -1.15 -2.97 8.65
N ALA A 109 -0.45 -4.11 8.78
CA ALA A 109 0.53 -4.34 9.83
C ALA A 109 1.71 -3.36 9.73
N LEU A 110 2.27 -3.18 8.53
CA LEU A 110 3.42 -2.30 8.31
C LEU A 110 3.05 -0.83 8.51
N CYS A 111 1.88 -0.39 8.03
CA CYS A 111 1.38 0.95 8.27
C CYS A 111 1.13 1.18 9.76
N HIS A 112 0.44 0.26 10.43
CA HIS A 112 0.10 0.38 11.85
C HIS A 112 1.33 0.37 12.76
N LEU A 113 2.37 -0.40 12.42
CA LEU A 113 3.67 -0.35 13.10
C LEU A 113 4.26 1.06 13.09
N GLY A 114 4.14 1.77 11.96
CA GLY A 114 4.58 3.15 11.85
C GLY A 114 3.62 4.18 12.46
N MET A 115 2.31 3.92 12.50
CA MET A 115 1.29 4.82 13.07
C MET A 115 1.23 4.77 14.59
N SER A 116 1.33 3.58 15.18
CA SER A 116 1.29 3.35 16.64
C SER A 116 2.51 3.92 17.38
N GLY A 117 3.54 4.34 16.67
CA GLY A 117 4.81 4.80 17.26
C GLY A 117 5.77 3.67 17.63
N ALA A 118 5.40 2.40 17.42
CA ALA A 118 6.28 1.25 17.61
C ALA A 118 7.52 1.30 16.70
N CYS A 119 7.38 1.86 15.49
CA CYS A 119 8.49 2.20 14.59
C CYS A 119 8.52 3.73 14.35
N PRO A 120 9.09 4.50 15.31
CA PRO A 120 9.01 5.97 15.31
C PRO A 120 9.82 6.60 14.17
N ALA A 121 9.48 7.81 13.75
CA ALA A 121 10.12 8.49 12.61
C ALA A 121 11.64 8.68 12.78
N ARG A 122 12.10 8.88 14.02
CA ARG A 122 13.52 8.81 14.40
C ARG A 122 13.74 7.55 15.24
N PRO A 123 14.79 6.74 14.99
CA PRO A 123 15.09 5.58 15.82
C PRO A 123 15.19 5.96 17.30
N ALA A 124 14.59 5.15 18.15
CA ALA A 124 14.60 5.32 19.60
C ALA A 124 14.95 3.98 20.24
N SER A 125 15.98 3.96 21.09
CA SER A 125 16.52 2.74 21.71
C SER A 125 15.42 1.92 22.41
N ALA A 126 14.54 2.59 23.15
CA ALA A 126 13.42 1.94 23.85
C ALA A 126 12.46 1.20 22.90
N SER A 127 12.09 1.80 21.77
CA SER A 127 11.20 1.17 20.78
C SER A 127 11.92 0.08 19.99
N CYS A 128 13.15 0.34 19.55
CA CYS A 128 13.94 -0.59 18.75
C CYS A 128 14.32 -1.86 19.53
N ALA A 129 14.62 -1.74 20.82
CA ALA A 129 14.96 -2.88 21.68
C ALA A 129 13.81 -3.91 21.80
N GLN A 130 12.56 -3.46 21.63
CA GLN A 130 11.37 -4.32 21.70
C GLN A 130 10.85 -4.73 20.31
N CYS A 131 11.50 -4.24 19.24
CA CYS A 131 11.05 -4.46 17.87
C CYS A 131 11.41 -5.88 17.42
N ARG A 132 10.39 -6.72 17.18
CA ARG A 132 10.58 -8.08 16.64
C ARG A 132 11.19 -8.12 15.24
N LEU A 133 11.14 -7.00 14.51
CA LEU A 133 11.74 -6.86 13.18
C LEU A 133 13.18 -6.31 13.22
N LEU A 134 13.74 -6.05 14.40
CA LEU A 134 15.11 -5.55 14.54
C LEU A 134 16.16 -6.39 13.77
N PRO A 135 16.11 -7.74 13.75
CA PRO A 135 17.10 -8.54 13.01
C PRO A 135 17.15 -8.30 11.51
N VAL A 136 16.07 -7.76 10.92
CA VAL A 136 15.96 -7.45 9.48
C VAL A 136 15.90 -5.94 9.21
N CYS A 137 15.97 -5.11 10.25
CA CYS A 137 15.96 -3.66 10.14
C CYS A 137 17.32 -3.15 9.63
N ARG A 138 17.29 -2.30 8.61
CA ARG A 138 18.47 -1.66 7.99
C ARG A 138 18.75 -0.26 8.55
N HIS A 139 18.21 0.07 9.73
CA HIS A 139 18.34 1.36 10.41
C HIS A 139 18.52 1.15 11.91
#